data_AF-A0A9X6AAG0-F1
#
_entry.id   AF-A0A9X6AAG0-F1
#
_cell.length_a   1.000
_cell.length_b   1.000
_cell.length_c   1.000
_cell.angle_alpha   90.00
_cell.angle_beta   90.00
_cell.angle_gamma   90.00
#
_symmetry.space_group_name_H-M   'P 1'
#
loop_
_entity.id
_entity.type
_entity.pdbx_description
1 polymer ?
#
loop_
_entity_poly.entity_id
_entity_poly.type
_entity_poly.pdbx_seq_one_letter_code
_entity_poly.pdbx_strand_id
1 'polypeptide(L)'
;ILAPGFSREAMEGYHPMMLAVAERLMDRWDGERAAGRTVDVPGDMTKLTLETIARTGFGHDFGSFERSRPHPFVTAMVGTLTYAQRLSVLPAPLAPILLRVG
;
A
#
# COMPACT_ATOMS: atom_id res chain seq x y z
N ILE A 1 -17.26 -17.49 -0.33
CA ILE A 1 -17.37 -16.68 -1.57
C ILE A 1 -15.99 -16.27 -2.09
N LEU A 2 -15.08 -15.69 -1.28
CA LEU A 2 -13.77 -15.23 -1.76
C LEU A 2 -12.69 -16.32 -1.92
N ALA A 3 -12.82 -17.47 -1.26
CA ALA A 3 -11.79 -18.52 -1.24
C ALA A 3 -11.25 -18.93 -2.63
N PRO A 4 -12.06 -19.05 -3.70
CA PRO A 4 -11.54 -19.36 -5.04
C PRO A 4 -10.55 -18.32 -5.60
N GLY A 5 -10.71 -17.04 -5.24
CA GLY A 5 -9.81 -15.96 -5.64
C GLY A 5 -8.44 -16.01 -4.95
N PHE A 6 -8.26 -16.90 -3.98
CA PHE A 6 -6.97 -17.15 -3.31
C PHE A 6 -6.42 -18.56 -3.59
N SER A 7 -6.96 -19.25 -4.60
CA SER A 7 -6.43 -20.54 -5.04
C SER A 7 -5.06 -20.37 -5.71
N ARG A 8 -4.29 -21.47 -5.79
CA ARG A 8 -3.01 -21.47 -6.53
C ARG A 8 -3.18 -21.03 -7.98
N GLU A 9 -4.23 -21.51 -8.64
CA GLU A 9 -4.54 -21.16 -10.03
C GLU A 9 -4.81 -19.65 -10.19
N ALA A 10 -5.55 -19.05 -9.25
CA ALA A 10 -5.75 -17.60 -9.23
C ALA A 10 -4.42 -16.85 -9.05
N MET A 11 -3.55 -17.31 -8.14
CA MET A 11 -2.24 -16.70 -7.91
C MET A 11 -1.32 -16.78 -9.14
N GLU A 12 -1.35 -17.89 -9.88
CA GLU A 12 -0.64 -18.02 -11.16
C GLU A 12 -1.16 -17.00 -12.18
N GLY A 13 -2.47 -16.78 -12.24
CA GLY A 13 -3.08 -15.74 -13.07
C GLY A 13 -2.68 -14.31 -12.67
N TYR A 14 -2.49 -14.04 -11.38
CA TYR A 14 -2.07 -12.72 -10.88
C TYR A 14 -0.58 -12.46 -11.03
N HIS A 15 0.24 -13.50 -11.14
CA HIS A 15 1.70 -13.41 -11.08
C HIS A 15 2.31 -12.43 -12.09
N PRO A 16 1.92 -12.40 -13.39
CA PRO A 16 2.46 -11.43 -14.34
C PRO A 16 2.22 -9.98 -13.91
N MET A 17 1.06 -9.69 -13.31
CA MET A 17 0.76 -8.35 -12.81
C MET A 17 1.58 -8.01 -11.56
N MET A 18 1.78 -8.97 -10.65
CA MET A 18 2.64 -8.79 -9.48
C MET A 18 4.08 -8.48 -9.89
N LEU A 19 4.61 -9.20 -10.88
CA LEU A 19 5.94 -8.92 -11.45
C LEU A 19 6.03 -7.52 -12.04
N ALA A 20 5.04 -7.10 -12.85
CA ALA A 20 5.02 -5.77 -13.43
C ALA A 20 5.02 -4.64 -12.38
N VAL A 21 4.40 -4.84 -11.21
CA VAL A 21 4.45 -3.86 -10.11
C VAL A 21 5.82 -3.87 -9.43
N ALA A 22 6.44 -5.04 -9.25
CA ALA A 22 7.79 -5.17 -8.71
C ALA A 22 8.85 -4.53 -9.63
N GLU A 23 8.70 -4.65 -10.94
CA GLU A 23 9.56 -3.98 -11.93
C GLU A 23 9.50 -2.46 -11.76
N ARG A 24 8.30 -1.87 -11.62
CA ARG A 24 8.16 -0.42 -11.35
C ARG A 24 8.83 0.03 -10.06
N LEU A 25 8.83 -0.82 -9.03
CA LEU A 25 9.57 -0.53 -7.78
C LEU A 25 11.08 -0.52 -8.04
N MET A 26 11.59 -1.51 -8.77
CA MET A 26 13.01 -1.59 -9.12
C MET A 26 13.45 -0.39 -9.96
N ASP A 27 12.69 -0.02 -10.99
CA ASP A 27 12.98 1.15 -11.83
C ASP A 27 13.06 2.44 -11.01
N ARG A 28 12.15 2.61 -10.04
CA ARG A 28 12.18 3.76 -9.13
C ARG A 28 13.43 3.76 -8.27
N TRP A 29 13.81 2.63 -7.69
CA TRP A 29 15.00 2.53 -6.84
C TRP A 29 16.29 2.72 -7.64
N ASP A 30 16.35 2.23 -8.88
CA ASP A 30 17.47 2.48 -9.79
C ASP A 30 17.57 3.98 -10.12
N GLY A 31 16.45 4.67 -10.33
CA GLY A 31 16.40 6.12 -10.50
C GLY A 31 16.92 6.89 -9.28
N GLU A 32 16.51 6.51 -8.07
CA GLU A 32 17.00 7.12 -6.83
C GLU A 32 18.49 6.87 -6.61
N ARG A 33 18.95 5.63 -6.89
CA ARG A 33 20.37 5.26 -6.83
C ARG A 33 21.20 6.08 -7.81
N ALA A 34 20.75 6.22 -9.06
CA ALA A 34 21.42 7.03 -10.07
C ALA A 34 21.51 8.52 -9.67
N ALA A 35 20.52 9.01 -8.93
CA ALA A 35 20.51 10.36 -8.35
C ALA A 35 21.30 10.50 -7.04
N GLY A 36 21.91 9.42 -6.52
CA GLY A 36 22.63 9.43 -5.25
C GLY A 36 21.74 9.63 -4.02
N ARG A 37 20.44 9.32 -4.13
CA ARG A 37 19.45 9.51 -3.06
C ARG A 37 19.13 8.19 -2.37
N THR A 38 18.65 8.28 -1.13
CA THR A 38 18.12 7.14 -0.37
C THR A 38 16.66 6.88 -0.71
N VAL A 39 16.20 5.65 -0.50
CA VAL A 39 14.81 5.23 -0.73
C VAL A 39 14.04 5.08 0.60
N ASP A 40 12.75 5.43 0.58
CA ASP A 40 11.82 5.18 1.69
C ASP A 40 11.23 3.76 1.52
N VAL A 41 11.95 2.76 2.03
CA VAL A 41 11.55 1.35 1.87
C VAL A 41 10.13 1.09 2.40
N PRO A 42 9.76 1.49 3.64
CA PRO A 42 8.40 1.27 4.12
C PRO A 42 7.32 1.93 3.24
N GLY A 43 7.55 3.17 2.81
CA GLY A 43 6.63 3.90 1.94
C GLY A 43 6.48 3.22 0.58
N ASP A 44 7.57 2.79 -0.02
CA ASP A 44 7.56 2.14 -1.34
C ASP A 44 6.98 0.72 -1.29
N MET A 45 7.22 -0.05 -0.22
CA MET A 45 6.55 -1.35 -0.02
C MET A 45 5.04 -1.22 0.18
N THR A 46 4.59 -0.13 0.80
CA THR A 46 3.17 0.18 0.93
C THR A 46 2.56 0.45 -0.45
N LYS A 47 3.22 1.25 -1.29
CA LYS A 47 2.78 1.50 -2.67
C LYS A 47 2.72 0.21 -3.49
N LEU A 48 3.78 -0.60 -3.47
CA LEU A 48 3.86 -1.90 -4.15
C LEU A 48 2.65 -2.78 -3.80
N THR A 49 2.37 -2.93 -2.50
CA THR A 49 1.31 -3.82 -2.02
C THR A 49 -0.06 -3.33 -2.46
N LEU A 50 -0.33 -2.03 -2.34
CA LEU A 50 -1.62 -1.46 -2.71
C LEU A 50 -1.87 -1.49 -4.21
N GLU A 51 -0.84 -1.18 -4.99
CA GLU A 51 -0.89 -1.25 -6.45
C GLU A 51 -1.13 -2.70 -6.91
N THR A 52 -0.51 -3.67 -6.24
CA THR A 52 -0.72 -5.09 -6.52
C THR A 52 -2.17 -5.49 -6.25
N ILE A 53 -2.72 -5.19 -5.07
CA ILE A 53 -4.10 -5.53 -4.70
C ILE A 53 -5.11 -4.84 -5.63
N ALA A 54 -4.88 -3.57 -5.97
CA ALA A 54 -5.75 -2.80 -6.86
C ALA A 54 -5.85 -3.45 -8.25
N ARG A 55 -4.71 -3.83 -8.82
CA ARG A 55 -4.64 -4.37 -10.17
C ARG A 55 -5.09 -5.82 -10.26
N THR A 56 -4.70 -6.67 -9.31
CA THR A 56 -5.06 -8.09 -9.33
C THR A 56 -6.49 -8.33 -8.85
N GLY A 57 -6.95 -7.57 -7.86
CA GLY A 57 -8.27 -7.75 -7.25
C GLY A 57 -9.40 -7.00 -7.96
N PHE A 58 -9.10 -5.86 -8.59
CA PHE A 58 -10.13 -4.92 -9.07
C PHE A 58 -9.88 -4.35 -10.46
N GLY A 59 -8.77 -4.72 -11.13
CA GLY A 59 -8.39 -4.15 -12.43
C GLY A 59 -8.15 -2.64 -12.40
N HIS A 60 -7.86 -2.07 -11.23
CA HIS A 60 -7.70 -0.64 -11.03
C HIS A 60 -6.21 -0.27 -10.88
N ASP A 61 -5.82 0.84 -11.49
CA ASP A 61 -4.46 1.40 -11.45
C ASP A 61 -4.46 2.69 -10.61
N PHE A 62 -3.69 2.73 -9.52
CA PHE A 62 -3.60 3.93 -8.68
C PHE A 62 -2.53 4.92 -9.16
N GLY A 63 -1.61 4.50 -10.03
CA GLY A 63 -0.45 5.27 -10.46
C GLY A 63 0.48 5.62 -9.30
N SER A 64 0.69 4.67 -8.38
CA SER A 64 1.38 4.93 -7.10
C SER A 64 2.86 5.28 -7.26
N PHE A 65 3.50 4.93 -8.39
CA PHE A 65 4.92 5.16 -8.62
C PHE A 65 5.19 6.44 -9.41
N GLU A 66 4.19 6.90 -10.17
CA GLU A 66 4.23 8.05 -11.07
C GLU A 66 3.81 9.35 -10.37
N ARG A 67 3.08 9.24 -9.25
CA ARG A 67 2.59 10.40 -8.49
C ARG A 67 3.52 10.72 -7.31
N SER A 68 3.75 12.02 -7.11
CA SER A 68 4.44 12.53 -5.92
C SER A 68 3.60 12.46 -4.65
N ARG A 69 2.26 12.41 -4.79
CA ARG A 69 1.30 12.24 -3.69
C ARG A 69 0.50 10.95 -3.89
N PRO A 70 0.21 10.18 -2.82
CA PRO A 70 -0.63 9.00 -2.92
C PRO A 70 -2.02 9.32 -3.49
N HIS A 71 -2.64 8.33 -4.14
CA HIS A 71 -4.02 8.44 -4.59
C HIS A 71 -4.94 8.77 -3.38
N PRO A 72 -5.98 9.62 -3.52
CA PRO A 72 -6.84 10.02 -2.40
C PRO A 72 -7.44 8.85 -1.61
N PHE A 73 -7.77 7.75 -2.30
CA PHE A 73 -8.21 6.50 -1.65
C PHE A 73 -7.13 5.92 -0.72
N VAL A 74 -5.89 5.86 -1.18
CA VAL A 74 -4.75 5.36 -0.39
C VAL A 74 -4.51 6.24 0.82
N THR A 75 -4.57 7.57 0.66
CA THR A 75 -4.46 8.52 1.77
C THR A 75 -5.55 8.31 2.82
N ALA A 76 -6.82 8.18 2.39
CA ALA A 76 -7.93 7.96 3.30
C ALA A 76 -7.83 6.61 4.03
N MET A 77 -7.43 5.54 3.34
CA MET A 77 -7.25 4.21 3.91
C MET A 77 -6.11 4.16 4.91
N VAL A 78 -4.94 4.73 4.58
CA VAL A 78 -3.80 4.84 5.53
C VAL A 78 -4.22 5.65 6.75
N GLY A 79 -4.90 6.79 6.57
CA GLY A 79 -5.41 7.60 7.68
C GLY A 79 -6.35 6.81 8.59
N THR A 80 -7.24 6.00 8.02
CA THR A 80 -8.19 5.15 8.77
C THR A 80 -7.46 4.04 9.53
N LEU A 81 -6.49 3.37 8.91
CA LEU A 81 -5.69 2.32 9.54
C LEU A 81 -4.84 2.88 10.69
N THR A 82 -4.19 4.03 10.50
CA THR A 82 -3.43 4.69 11.57
C THR A 82 -4.33 5.09 12.73
N TYR A 83 -5.53 5.60 12.45
CA TYR A 83 -6.51 5.92 13.48
C TYR A 83 -6.94 4.66 14.26
N ALA A 84 -7.26 3.57 13.57
CA ALA A 84 -7.64 2.31 14.18
C ALA A 84 -6.49 1.69 15.01
N GLN A 85 -5.24 1.75 14.51
CA GLN A 85 -4.07 1.29 15.25
C GLN A 85 -3.89 2.08 16.55
N ARG A 86 -4.04 3.41 16.52
CA ARG A 86 -3.99 4.26 17.72
C ARG A 86 -5.03 3.82 18.76
N LEU A 87 -6.24 3.48 18.33
CA LEU A 87 -7.28 2.95 19.21
C LEU A 87 -6.88 1.59 19.83
N SER A 88 -6.22 0.72 19.08
CA SER A 88 -5.82 -0.61 19.55
C SER A 88 -4.68 -0.60 20.58
N VAL A 89 -3.82 0.43 20.60
CA VAL A 89 -2.73 0.58 21.59
C VAL A 89 -3.16 1.37 22.84
N LEU A 90 -4.35 1.98 22.85
CA LEU A 90 -4.85 2.71 24.00
C LEU A 90 -5.64 1.78 24.93
N PRO A 91 -5.42 1.83 26.26
CA PRO A 91 -6.33 1.19 27.20
C PRO A 91 -7.76 1.72 26.97
N ALA A 92 -8.73 0.82 26.85
CA ALA A 92 -10.13 1.14 26.54
C ALA A 92 -10.74 2.36 27.27
N PRO A 93 -10.43 2.66 28.56
CA PRO A 93 -10.99 3.85 29.20
C PRO A 93 -10.38 5.20 28.77
N LEU A 94 -9.19 5.24 28.15
CA LEU A 94 -8.47 6.49 27.83
C LEU A 94 -8.58 6.96 26.37
N ALA A 95 -9.08 6.10 25.48
CA ALA A 95 -9.26 6.38 24.06
C ALA A 95 -10.04 7.67 23.73
N PRO A 96 -11.18 8.00 24.39
CA PRO A 96 -11.98 9.17 24.00
C PRO A 96 -11.37 10.52 24.41
N ILE A 97 -10.46 10.56 25.39
CA ILE A 97 -9.89 11.82 25.91
C ILE A 97 -8.69 12.28 25.04
N LEU A 98 -7.86 11.34 24.57
CA LEU A 98 -6.66 11.64 23.78
C LEU A 98 -6.97 11.98 22.31
N LEU A 99 -8.05 11.45 21.75
CA LEU A 99 -8.46 11.72 20.37
C LEU A 99 -9.13 13.09 20.17
N ARG A 100 -9.39 13.83 21.25
CA ARG A 100 -10.02 15.16 21.21
C ARG A 100 -9.00 16.30 21.24
N VAL A 101 -7.71 15.98 21.41
CA VAL A 101 -6.63 16.97 21.68
C VAL A 101 -5.60 17.03 20.53
N GLY A 102 -5.66 16.15 19.52
CA GLY A 102 -4.77 16.15 18.35
C GLY A 102 -5.53 16.23 17.04
#